data_AF-U2KD81-F1
#
_entry.id   AF-U2KD81-F1
#
_cell.length_a   1.000
_cell.length_b   1.000
_cell.length_c   1.000
_cell.angle_alpha   90.00
_cell.angle_beta   90.00
_cell.angle_gamma   90.00
#
_symmetry.space_group_name_H-M   'P 1'
#
loop_
_entity.id
_entity.type
_entity.pdbx_description
1 polymer ?
#
loop_
_entity_poly.entity_id
_entity_poly.type
_entity_poly.pdbx_seq_one_letter_code
_entity_poly.pdbx_strand_id
1 'polypeptide(L)'
;MEDLEYGATMRDDDSRAVPLEYDKRFLEDGELDALANYYASIQNEDVELFQSCTVEKYMESLYENAYGGLLDDNAYVTQQKESYEKQLSGDIHFSQILVNDCLKQDETGSNAEYLTGMLNELNEDSNYCTDHMESCKTLTVQPVLTNGTDTVYCDEVTVFLIELDNQYYVCA
;
A
#
# COMPACT_ATOMS: atom_id res chain seq x y z
N MET A 1 -6.67 -28.55 9.77
CA MET A 1 -7.18 -27.21 10.05
C MET A 1 -7.80 -26.77 8.74
N GLU A 2 -9.09 -26.44 8.71
CA GLU A 2 -9.70 -25.94 7.47
C GLU A 2 -8.92 -24.69 7.04
N ASP A 3 -8.53 -24.63 5.76
CA ASP A 3 -8.07 -23.40 5.13
C ASP A 3 -9.30 -22.48 5.07
N LEU A 4 -9.50 -21.71 6.13
CA LEU A 4 -10.57 -20.72 6.19
C LEU A 4 -10.20 -19.56 5.24
N GLU A 5 -11.15 -19.19 4.39
CA GLU A 5 -11.04 -18.05 3.47
C GLU A 5 -10.64 -16.76 4.20
N TYR A 6 -10.09 -15.80 3.47
CA TYR A 6 -9.84 -14.46 3.98
C TYR A 6 -11.13 -13.87 4.56
N GLY A 7 -11.05 -13.25 5.73
CA GLY A 7 -12.20 -12.68 6.42
C GLY A 7 -12.72 -13.49 7.61
N ALA A 8 -12.25 -14.73 7.81
CA ALA A 8 -12.72 -15.53 8.95
C ALA A 8 -12.22 -15.04 10.31
N THR A 9 -11.14 -14.24 10.35
CA THR A 9 -10.62 -13.64 11.59
C THR A 9 -10.31 -12.16 11.46
N MET A 10 -11.27 -11.40 10.92
CA MET A 10 -11.19 -9.93 10.86
C MET A 10 -10.93 -9.32 12.23
N ARG A 11 -10.14 -8.25 12.22
CA ARG A 11 -9.74 -7.47 13.37
C ARG A 11 -9.69 -5.99 13.00
N ASP A 12 -10.31 -5.18 13.83
CA ASP A 12 -10.08 -3.74 13.90
C ASP A 12 -8.81 -3.45 14.73
N ASP A 13 -7.94 -2.61 14.19
CA ASP A 13 -6.71 -2.15 14.83
C ASP A 13 -6.60 -0.63 14.71
N ASP A 14 -6.87 0.05 15.83
CA ASP A 14 -6.82 1.51 15.96
C ASP A 14 -5.50 2.00 16.59
N SER A 15 -4.52 1.11 16.76
CA SER A 15 -3.26 1.42 17.45
C SER A 15 -2.17 2.03 16.56
N ARG A 16 -2.43 2.13 15.25
CA ARG A 16 -1.47 2.56 14.21
C ARG A 16 -1.75 3.98 13.73
N ALA A 17 -0.88 4.48 12.85
CA ALA A 17 -0.98 5.85 12.30
C ALA A 17 -2.30 6.11 11.56
N VAL A 18 -2.86 5.07 10.92
CA VAL A 18 -4.22 5.03 10.38
C VAL A 18 -4.85 3.70 10.83
N PRO A 19 -6.13 3.68 11.29
CA PRO A 19 -6.79 2.44 11.67
C PRO A 19 -6.92 1.45 10.51
N LEU A 20 -6.78 0.16 10.78
CA LEU A 20 -6.87 -0.91 9.79
C LEU A 20 -7.95 -1.93 10.18
N GLU A 21 -8.67 -2.46 9.20
CA GLU A 21 -9.47 -3.69 9.33
C GLU A 21 -8.83 -4.78 8.48
N TYR A 22 -8.43 -5.92 9.08
CA TYR A 22 -7.74 -6.98 8.35
C TYR A 22 -7.94 -8.36 8.97
N ASP A 23 -7.70 -9.42 8.20
CA ASP A 23 -7.63 -10.77 8.73
C ASP A 23 -6.27 -11.04 9.40
N LYS A 24 -6.27 -11.20 10.72
CA LYS A 24 -5.04 -11.33 11.54
C LYS A 24 -4.16 -12.54 11.24
N ARG A 25 -4.61 -13.49 10.42
CA ARG A 25 -3.82 -14.67 10.04
C ARG A 25 -2.86 -14.38 8.89
N PHE A 26 -3.09 -13.31 8.14
CA PHE A 26 -2.44 -13.07 6.86
C PHE A 26 -1.40 -11.96 6.91
N LEU A 27 -1.48 -11.06 7.89
CA LEU A 27 -0.60 -9.89 7.98
C LEU A 27 0.16 -9.84 9.30
N GLU A 28 1.41 -9.40 9.22
CA GLU A 28 2.34 -9.21 10.33
C GLU A 28 2.45 -7.73 10.72
N ASP A 29 3.00 -7.44 11.90
CA ASP A 29 3.00 -6.08 12.43
C ASP A 29 3.76 -5.07 11.55
N GLY A 30 4.88 -5.47 10.94
CA GLY A 30 5.66 -4.60 10.06
C GLY A 30 4.96 -4.29 8.73
N GLU A 31 4.21 -5.26 8.19
CA GLU A 31 3.40 -5.09 6.98
C GLU A 31 2.26 -4.10 7.23
N LEU A 32 1.60 -4.22 8.38
CA LEU A 32 0.52 -3.33 8.81
C LEU A 32 1.05 -1.92 9.09
N ASP A 33 2.24 -1.78 9.68
CA ASP A 33 2.88 -0.49 9.89
C ASP A 33 3.22 0.19 8.57
N ALA A 34 3.79 -0.53 7.59
CA ALA A 34 4.09 0.03 6.27
C ALA A 34 2.82 0.54 5.57
N LEU A 35 1.74 -0.25 5.58
CA LEU A 35 0.46 0.14 5.00
C LEU A 35 -0.14 1.38 5.70
N ALA A 36 -0.19 1.37 7.03
CA ALA A 36 -0.71 2.50 7.80
C ALA A 36 0.11 3.77 7.59
N ASN A 37 1.45 3.65 7.54
CA ASN A 37 2.36 4.77 7.31
C ASN A 37 2.22 5.35 5.89
N TYR A 38 2.00 4.51 4.88
CA TYR A 38 1.72 4.96 3.52
C TYR A 38 0.49 5.88 3.48
N TYR A 39 -0.65 5.45 4.03
CA TYR A 39 -1.84 6.31 4.05
C TYR A 39 -1.68 7.53 4.98
N ALA A 40 -0.99 7.38 6.10
CA ALA A 40 -0.68 8.51 6.99
C ALA A 40 0.17 9.57 6.30
N SER A 41 1.17 9.16 5.51
CA SER A 41 2.03 10.08 4.75
C SER A 41 1.24 10.87 3.72
N ILE A 42 0.26 10.26 3.05
CA ILE A 42 -0.63 10.97 2.12
C ILE A 42 -1.50 12.00 2.86
N GLN A 43 -2.14 11.60 3.95
CA GLN A 43 -3.02 12.50 4.72
C GLN A 43 -2.26 13.74 5.23
N ASN A 44 -1.05 13.52 5.74
CA ASN A 44 -0.25 14.54 6.41
C ASN A 44 0.73 15.25 5.47
N GLU A 45 0.78 14.85 4.20
CA GLU A 45 1.78 15.27 3.21
C GLU A 45 3.23 15.10 3.72
N ASP A 46 3.48 13.97 4.40
CA ASP A 46 4.77 13.63 5.00
C ASP A 46 5.63 12.84 4.02
N VAL A 47 6.43 13.56 3.23
CA VAL A 47 7.27 12.97 2.17
C VAL A 47 8.36 12.07 2.73
N GLU A 48 8.93 12.39 3.90
CA GLU A 48 9.98 11.56 4.50
C GLU A 48 9.40 10.20 4.95
N LEU A 49 8.21 10.21 5.55
CA LEU A 49 7.50 8.98 5.89
C LEU A 49 7.14 8.19 4.63
N PHE A 50 6.65 8.86 3.58
CA PHE A 50 6.32 8.24 2.30
C PHE A 50 7.52 7.50 1.69
N GLN A 51 8.68 8.15 1.64
CA GLN A 51 9.93 7.56 1.14
C GLN A 51 10.40 6.39 2.00
N SER A 52 10.13 6.41 3.31
CA SER A 52 10.52 5.32 4.21
C SER A 52 9.72 4.03 4.03
N CYS A 53 8.49 4.14 3.48
CA CYS A 53 7.58 3.01 3.31
C CYS A 53 7.29 2.69 1.84
N THR A 54 7.98 3.29 0.88
CA THR A 54 7.87 2.97 -0.55
C THR A 54 9.23 2.64 -1.15
N VAL A 55 9.25 1.94 -2.28
CA VAL A 55 10.51 1.64 -3.00
C VAL A 55 10.82 2.78 -3.96
N GLU A 56 11.93 3.49 -3.75
CA GLU A 56 12.35 4.65 -4.56
C GLU A 56 12.26 4.38 -6.06
N LYS A 57 12.93 3.33 -6.56
CA LYS A 57 12.92 2.98 -7.99
C LYS A 57 11.55 2.62 -8.53
N TYR A 58 10.68 2.03 -7.71
CA TYR A 58 9.30 1.76 -8.10
C TYR A 58 8.55 3.08 -8.30
N MET A 59 8.69 4.02 -7.36
CA MET A 59 8.04 5.33 -7.45
C MET A 59 8.57 6.15 -8.63
N GLU A 60 9.88 6.18 -8.85
CA GLU A 60 10.48 6.82 -10.03
C GLU A 60 9.88 6.27 -11.34
N SER A 61 9.80 4.93 -11.46
CA SER A 61 9.19 4.28 -12.61
C SER A 61 7.71 4.63 -12.78
N LEU A 62 6.96 4.71 -11.67
CA LEU A 62 5.57 5.13 -11.69
C LEU A 62 5.43 6.58 -12.19
N TYR A 63 6.29 7.49 -11.74
CA TYR A 63 6.27 8.89 -12.16
C TYR A 63 6.58 9.02 -13.65
N GLU A 64 7.57 8.31 -14.15
CA GLU A 64 7.90 8.29 -15.57
C GLU A 64 6.76 7.73 -16.42
N ASN A 65 6.24 6.57 -16.06
CA ASN A 65 5.32 5.81 -16.91
C ASN A 65 3.86 6.26 -16.81
N ALA A 66 3.37 6.58 -15.60
CA ALA A 66 1.99 6.98 -15.38
C ALA A 66 1.79 8.50 -15.47
N TYR A 67 2.82 9.28 -15.10
CA TYR A 67 2.73 10.74 -14.99
C TYR A 67 3.66 11.49 -15.95
N GLY A 68 4.37 10.79 -16.84
CA GLY A 68 5.24 11.40 -17.86
C GLY A 68 6.49 12.08 -17.28
N GLY A 69 6.94 11.66 -16.10
CA GLY A 69 8.09 12.22 -15.39
C GLY A 69 7.85 13.63 -14.83
N LEU A 70 6.58 14.01 -14.66
CA LEU A 70 6.19 15.35 -14.20
C LEU A 70 6.08 15.47 -12.68
N LEU A 71 6.11 14.36 -11.96
CA LEU A 71 5.97 14.30 -10.51
C LEU A 71 7.27 13.84 -9.85
N ASP A 72 7.53 14.42 -8.68
CA ASP A 72 8.40 13.88 -7.65
C ASP A 72 7.52 13.38 -6.47
N ASP A 73 8.15 12.85 -5.41
CA ASP A 73 7.41 12.32 -4.26
C ASP A 73 6.47 13.35 -3.63
N ASN A 74 6.92 14.60 -3.51
CA ASN A 74 6.11 15.68 -2.94
C ASN A 74 4.88 15.96 -3.81
N ALA A 75 5.09 16.17 -5.11
CA ALA A 75 3.99 16.42 -6.04
C ALA A 75 3.01 15.24 -6.11
N TYR A 76 3.51 14.01 -6.05
CA TYR A 76 2.67 12.80 -6.01
C TYR A 76 1.83 12.74 -4.74
N VAL A 77 2.45 12.91 -3.57
CA VAL A 77 1.77 12.87 -2.27
C VAL A 77 0.67 13.94 -2.19
N THR A 78 0.97 15.18 -2.55
CA THR A 78 -0.03 16.27 -2.61
C THR A 78 -1.15 15.94 -3.60
N GLN A 79 -0.82 15.44 -4.80
CA GLN A 79 -1.85 15.07 -5.78
C GLN A 79 -2.78 13.96 -5.27
N GLN A 80 -2.24 12.96 -4.56
CA GLN A 80 -3.05 11.88 -4.01
C GLN A 80 -3.98 12.38 -2.91
N LYS A 81 -3.49 13.24 -2.01
CA LYS A 81 -4.35 13.89 -1.02
C LYS A 81 -5.47 14.68 -1.68
N GLU A 82 -5.16 15.53 -2.66
CA GLU A 82 -6.18 16.29 -3.40
C GLU A 82 -7.20 15.37 -4.10
N SER A 83 -6.78 14.20 -4.58
CA SER A 83 -7.68 13.21 -5.18
C SER A 83 -8.72 12.71 -4.17
N TYR A 84 -8.29 12.37 -2.96
CA TYR A 84 -9.17 11.96 -1.87
C TYR A 84 -10.05 13.11 -1.35
N GLU A 85 -9.50 14.33 -1.25
CA GLU A 85 -10.27 15.53 -0.88
C GLU A 85 -11.40 15.82 -1.87
N LYS A 86 -11.17 15.57 -3.17
CA LYS A 86 -12.23 15.68 -4.20
C LYS A 86 -13.33 14.64 -4.02
N GLN A 87 -12.99 13.42 -3.57
CA GLN A 87 -13.98 12.38 -3.30
C GLN A 87 -14.86 12.72 -2.10
N LEU A 88 -14.27 13.27 -1.04
CA LEU A 88 -14.98 13.64 0.19
C LEU A 88 -15.59 15.06 0.15
N SER A 89 -15.19 15.90 -0.80
CA SER A 89 -15.52 17.34 -0.88
C SER A 89 -15.07 18.16 0.34
N GLY A 90 -13.82 17.95 0.77
CA GLY A 90 -13.22 18.70 1.87
C GLY A 90 -11.97 18.00 2.42
N ASP A 91 -11.44 18.55 3.52
CA ASP A 91 -10.30 17.97 4.24
C ASP A 91 -10.58 16.51 4.60
N ILE A 92 -9.59 15.65 4.40
CA ILE A 92 -9.70 14.22 4.63
C ILE A 92 -9.11 13.80 5.97
N HIS A 93 -9.72 12.78 6.53
CA HIS A 93 -9.11 11.89 7.50
C HIS A 93 -9.39 10.45 7.08
N PHE A 94 -8.37 9.59 7.00
CA PHE A 94 -8.57 8.15 6.84
C PHE A 94 -9.10 7.59 8.16
N SER A 95 -10.40 7.34 8.23
CA SER A 95 -11.01 6.72 9.42
C SER A 95 -10.66 5.25 9.55
N GLN A 96 -10.43 4.58 8.41
CA GLN A 96 -10.06 3.17 8.36
C GLN A 96 -9.51 2.83 6.96
N ILE A 97 -8.59 1.88 6.87
CA ILE A 97 -8.28 1.16 5.64
C ILE A 97 -8.77 -0.27 5.81
N LEU A 98 -9.70 -0.69 4.95
CA LEU A 98 -10.19 -2.07 4.93
C LEU A 98 -9.26 -2.89 4.04
N VAL A 99 -8.69 -3.96 4.56
CA VAL A 99 -8.02 -4.98 3.75
C VAL A 99 -9.06 -6.05 3.46
N ASN A 100 -9.58 -6.06 2.24
CA ASN A 100 -10.70 -6.92 1.84
C ASN A 100 -10.22 -8.28 1.31
N ASP A 101 -8.98 -8.34 0.81
CA ASP A 101 -8.35 -9.58 0.36
C ASP A 101 -6.82 -9.50 0.52
N CYS A 102 -6.18 -10.66 0.64
CA CYS A 102 -4.73 -10.80 0.73
C CYS A 102 -4.29 -12.10 0.07
N LEU A 103 -3.58 -11.97 -1.05
CA LEU A 103 -2.98 -13.07 -1.79
C LEU A 103 -1.47 -13.12 -1.53
N LYS A 104 -0.95 -14.32 -1.27
CA LYS A 104 0.49 -14.58 -1.25
C LYS A 104 1.05 -14.59 -2.66
N GLN A 105 2.36 -14.41 -2.77
CA GLN A 105 3.09 -14.40 -4.03
C GLN A 105 2.74 -15.56 -4.98
N ASP A 106 2.61 -16.78 -4.45
CA ASP A 106 2.37 -18.00 -5.22
C ASP A 106 0.89 -18.29 -5.53
N GLU A 107 -0.02 -17.45 -5.05
CA GLU A 107 -1.47 -17.59 -5.30
C GLU A 107 -1.87 -17.02 -6.67
N THR A 108 -2.84 -17.67 -7.30
CA THR A 108 -3.34 -17.25 -8.62
C THR A 108 -4.00 -15.87 -8.51
N GLY A 109 -3.59 -14.94 -9.37
CA GLY A 109 -4.11 -13.57 -9.36
C GLY A 109 -3.34 -12.60 -8.47
N SER A 110 -2.29 -13.06 -7.77
CA SER A 110 -1.44 -12.17 -6.97
C SER A 110 -0.76 -11.10 -7.82
N ASN A 111 -0.42 -11.39 -9.08
CA ASN A 111 0.39 -10.53 -9.95
C ASN A 111 1.79 -10.18 -9.37
N ALA A 112 2.26 -10.91 -8.35
CA ALA A 112 3.58 -10.68 -7.75
C ALA A 112 4.73 -10.92 -8.76
N GLU A 113 4.52 -11.79 -9.74
CA GLU A 113 5.46 -12.01 -10.85
C GLU A 113 5.72 -10.74 -11.68
N TYR A 114 4.69 -9.90 -11.83
CA TYR A 114 4.83 -8.63 -12.55
C TYR A 114 5.68 -7.64 -11.75
N LEU A 115 5.40 -7.50 -10.45
CA LEU A 115 6.18 -6.63 -9.57
C LEU A 115 7.65 -7.07 -9.50
N THR A 116 7.91 -8.35 -9.29
CA THR A 116 9.27 -8.89 -9.22
C THR A 116 10.03 -8.72 -10.54
N GLY A 117 9.39 -8.98 -11.68
CA GLY A 117 9.98 -8.73 -13.00
C GLY A 117 10.35 -7.25 -13.21
N MET A 118 9.45 -6.35 -12.82
CA MET A 118 9.68 -4.90 -12.91
C MET A 118 10.82 -4.44 -11.99
N LEU A 119 10.84 -4.87 -10.73
CA LEU A 119 11.89 -4.50 -9.79
C LEU A 119 13.27 -5.02 -10.22
N ASN A 120 13.34 -6.22 -10.80
CA ASN A 120 14.57 -6.75 -11.39
C ASN A 120 15.07 -5.88 -12.56
N GLU A 121 14.17 -5.45 -13.44
CA GLU A 121 14.50 -4.58 -14.58
C GLU A 121 14.99 -3.21 -14.11
N LEU A 122 14.27 -2.57 -13.18
CA LEU A 122 14.63 -1.27 -12.61
C LEU A 122 15.98 -1.30 -11.85
N ASN A 123 16.36 -2.46 -11.33
CA ASN A 123 17.64 -2.66 -10.68
C ASN A 123 18.76 -3.09 -11.61
N GLU A 124 18.48 -3.26 -12.91
CA GLU A 124 19.43 -3.78 -13.90
C GLU A 124 20.04 -5.13 -13.47
N ASP A 125 19.29 -5.90 -12.66
CA ASP A 125 19.72 -7.17 -12.08
C ASP A 125 18.55 -8.16 -12.09
N SER A 126 18.68 -9.18 -12.94
CA SER A 126 17.68 -10.24 -13.09
C SER A 126 17.44 -11.07 -11.82
N ASN A 127 18.34 -11.01 -10.83
CA ASN A 127 18.24 -11.75 -9.59
C ASN A 127 17.92 -10.86 -8.38
N TYR A 128 17.73 -9.54 -8.56
CA TYR A 128 17.52 -8.59 -7.45
C TYR A 128 16.46 -9.07 -6.45
N CYS A 129 15.24 -9.36 -6.88
CA CYS A 129 14.20 -9.86 -5.98
C CYS A 129 14.51 -11.26 -5.42
N THR A 130 15.26 -12.10 -6.13
CA THR A 130 15.67 -13.41 -5.59
C THR A 130 16.64 -13.24 -4.42
N ASP A 131 17.50 -12.23 -4.49
CA ASP A 131 18.56 -12.00 -3.51
C ASP A 131 18.10 -11.11 -2.34
N HIS A 132 17.12 -10.22 -2.57
CA HIS A 132 16.70 -9.19 -1.62
C HIS A 132 15.27 -9.31 -1.09
N MET A 133 14.35 -9.93 -1.83
CA MET A 133 12.93 -9.97 -1.46
C MET A 133 12.60 -11.22 -0.64
N GLU A 134 12.19 -11.02 0.61
CA GLU A 134 11.86 -12.10 1.53
C GLU A 134 10.39 -12.53 1.43
N SER A 135 9.51 -11.57 1.15
CA SER A 135 8.08 -11.82 0.99
C SER A 135 7.41 -10.79 0.07
N CYS A 136 6.31 -11.21 -0.57
CA CYS A 136 5.44 -10.36 -1.36
C CYS A 136 3.99 -10.82 -1.17
N LYS A 137 3.10 -9.88 -0.84
CA LYS A 137 1.66 -10.07 -0.74
C LYS A 137 0.94 -9.02 -1.57
N THR A 138 -0.19 -9.41 -2.12
CA THR A 138 -1.06 -8.55 -2.91
C THR A 138 -2.34 -8.35 -2.13
N LEU A 139 -2.61 -7.10 -1.77
CA LEU A 139 -3.78 -6.70 -1.03
C LEU A 139 -4.81 -6.07 -1.96
N THR A 140 -6.07 -6.36 -1.69
CA THR A 140 -7.18 -5.49 -2.13
C THR A 140 -7.56 -4.63 -0.95
N VAL A 141 -7.35 -3.32 -1.06
CA VAL A 141 -7.61 -2.38 0.03
C VAL A 141 -8.65 -1.35 -0.36
N GLN A 142 -9.47 -0.95 0.61
CA GLN A 142 -10.49 0.06 0.46
C GLN A 142 -10.31 1.16 1.52
N PRO A 143 -9.80 2.34 1.13
CA PRO A 143 -9.73 3.47 2.03
C PRO A 143 -11.12 3.99 2.42
N VAL A 144 -11.30 4.34 3.68
CA VAL A 144 -12.50 4.99 4.20
C VAL A 144 -12.13 6.37 4.72
N LEU A 145 -12.75 7.40 4.14
CA LEU A 145 -12.50 8.79 4.44
C LEU A 145 -13.62 9.39 5.27
N THR A 146 -13.29 10.34 6.15
CA THR A 146 -14.27 11.17 6.85
C THR A 146 -13.79 12.60 7.05
N ASN A 147 -14.73 13.55 7.08
CA ASN A 147 -14.52 14.95 7.48
C ASN A 147 -15.18 15.24 8.86
N GLY A 148 -15.58 14.19 9.58
CA GLY A 148 -16.33 14.27 10.84
C GLY A 148 -17.85 14.42 10.69
N THR A 149 -18.35 14.72 9.49
CA THR A 149 -19.79 14.79 9.17
C THR A 149 -20.19 13.72 8.17
N ASP A 150 -19.42 13.60 7.08
CA ASP A 150 -19.61 12.64 6.00
C ASP A 150 -18.57 11.54 6.08
N THR A 151 -18.92 10.39 5.50
CA THR A 151 -18.03 9.24 5.35
C THR A 151 -18.14 8.73 3.92
N VAL A 152 -17.00 8.51 3.27
CA VAL A 152 -16.91 8.00 1.90
C VAL A 152 -16.05 6.74 1.90
N TYR A 153 -16.59 5.68 1.31
CA TYR A 153 -15.84 4.47 0.97
C TYR A 153 -15.26 4.69 -0.42
N CYS A 154 -13.95 4.73 -0.53
CA CYS A 154 -13.27 4.88 -1.81
C CYS A 154 -13.41 3.61 -2.66
N ASP A 155 -13.04 3.71 -3.94
CA ASP A 155 -12.87 2.53 -4.78
C ASP A 155 -11.76 1.62 -4.23
N GLU A 156 -11.92 0.32 -4.43
CA GLU A 156 -10.88 -0.65 -4.08
C GLU A 156 -9.64 -0.47 -4.95
N VAL A 157 -8.47 -0.55 -4.33
CA VAL A 157 -7.18 -0.47 -5.01
C VAL A 157 -6.33 -1.69 -4.67
N THR A 158 -5.53 -2.12 -5.64
CA THR A 158 -4.56 -3.20 -5.45
C THR A 158 -3.26 -2.60 -4.95
N VAL A 159 -2.71 -3.17 -3.87
CA VAL A 159 -1.45 -2.74 -3.26
C VAL A 159 -0.57 -3.96 -3.06
N PHE A 160 0.71 -3.86 -3.39
CA PHE A 160 1.69 -4.87 -3.01
C PHE A 160 2.38 -4.47 -1.71
N LEU A 161 2.45 -5.40 -0.77
CA LEU A 161 3.31 -5.33 0.40
C LEU A 161 4.49 -6.26 0.18
N ILE A 162 5.69 -5.70 0.22
CA ILE A 162 6.92 -6.46 0.01
C ILE A 162 7.88 -6.26 1.16
N GLU A 163 8.68 -7.27 1.44
CA GLU A 163 9.80 -7.21 2.35
C GLU A 163 11.09 -7.27 1.54
N LEU A 164 11.88 -6.20 1.58
CA LEU A 164 13.19 -6.10 0.95
C LEU A 164 14.24 -5.87 2.04
N ASP A 165 15.24 -6.73 2.12
CA ASP A 165 16.35 -6.62 3.08
C ASP A 165 15.89 -6.38 4.54
N ASN A 166 14.86 -7.12 4.99
CA ASN A 166 14.21 -7.01 6.32
C ASN A 166 13.48 -5.68 6.59
N GLN A 167 13.06 -4.96 5.54
CA GLN A 167 12.21 -3.77 5.64
C GLN A 167 10.97 -3.92 4.76
N TYR A 168 9.81 -3.50 5.29
CA TYR A 168 8.54 -3.57 4.60
C TYR A 168 8.25 -2.29 3.79
N TYR A 169 7.76 -2.48 2.58
CA TYR A 169 7.43 -1.41 1.64
C TYR A 169 6.05 -1.64 0.99
N VAL A 170 5.44 -0.54 0.61
CA VAL A 170 4.21 -0.44 -0.17
C VAL A 170 4.56 -0.09 -1.61
N CYS A 171 4.02 -0.86 -2.56
CA CYS A 171 3.99 -0.55 -3.99
C CYS A 171 2.52 -0.47 -4.42
N ALA A 172 2.01 0.75 -4.58
CA ALA A 172 0.61 1.07 -4.85
C ALA A 172 0.43 1.82 -6.18
#